data_AF-A0A8J5JR41-F1
#
_entry.id   AF-A0A8J5JR41-F1
#
_cell.length_a   1.000
_cell.length_b   1.000
_cell.length_c   1.000
_cell.angle_alpha   90.00
_cell.angle_beta   90.00
_cell.angle_gamma   90.00
#
_symmetry.space_group_name_H-M   'P 1'
#
loop_
_entity.id
_entity.type
_entity.pdbx_description
1 polymer ?
#
loop_
_entity_poly.entity_id
_entity_poly.type
_entity_poly.pdbx_seq_one_letter_code
_entity_poly.pdbx_strand_id
1 'polypeptide(L)'
;MWKKFSIADWISFIKQCHDDLTALCVNSCWRALWPKVANNFAGFPTVDQDVQHIVQLARQVGGEGFNDLQEEKVQEGLLGHAGKELTEEELAKLVEKQRLEDEEEEEGVVEEVPILTVTNLNRGLLSCRLTAD
;
A
#
# COMPACT_ATOMS: atom_id res chain seq x y z
N MET A 1 -16.63 -42.57 6.45
CA MET A 1 -16.55 -41.58 5.34
C MET A 1 -15.13 -41.39 4.84
N TRP A 2 -14.13 -41.13 5.69
CA TRP A 2 -12.73 -40.88 5.28
C TRP A 2 -12.01 -42.02 4.51
N LYS A 3 -12.45 -43.28 4.68
CA LYS A 3 -11.87 -44.45 3.97
C LYS A 3 -12.22 -44.55 2.48
N LYS A 4 -13.09 -43.67 1.96
CA LYS A 4 -13.49 -43.64 0.53
C LYS A 4 -12.84 -42.50 -0.26
N PHE A 5 -12.06 -41.65 0.40
CA PHE A 5 -11.33 -40.59 -0.26
C PHE A 5 -10.03 -41.14 -0.81
N SER A 6 -9.83 -41.00 -2.12
CA SER A 6 -8.53 -41.20 -2.74
C SER A 6 -7.60 -40.04 -2.37
N ILE A 7 -6.29 -40.22 -2.60
CA ILE A 7 -5.30 -39.15 -2.43
C ILE A 7 -5.63 -37.95 -3.33
N ALA A 8 -6.15 -38.19 -4.54
CA ALA A 8 -6.56 -37.14 -5.45
C ALA A 8 -7.72 -36.31 -4.86
N ASP A 9 -8.72 -36.97 -4.27
CA ASP A 9 -9.86 -36.30 -3.63
C ASP A 9 -9.40 -35.40 -2.48
N TRP A 10 -8.40 -35.84 -1.71
CA TRP A 10 -7.81 -35.03 -0.64
C TRP A 10 -7.07 -33.80 -1.17
N ILE A 11 -6.29 -33.94 -2.25
CA ILE A 11 -5.59 -32.82 -2.87
C ILE A 11 -6.58 -31.78 -3.40
N SER A 12 -7.62 -32.24 -4.10
CA SER A 12 -8.69 -31.36 -4.60
C SER A 12 -9.43 -30.66 -3.45
N PHE A 13 -9.70 -31.38 -2.36
CA PHE A 13 -10.36 -30.80 -1.19
C PHE A 13 -9.50 -29.75 -0.49
N ILE A 14 -8.19 -30.01 -0.31
CA ILE A 14 -7.25 -29.03 0.27
C ILE A 14 -7.20 -27.78 -0.60
N LYS A 15 -7.12 -27.94 -1.92
CA LYS A 15 -7.16 -26.80 -2.85
C LYS A 15 -8.47 -26.02 -2.71
N GLN A 16 -9.61 -26.69 -2.66
CA GLN A 16 -10.90 -26.01 -2.48
C GLN A 16 -10.94 -25.25 -1.16
N CYS A 17 -10.52 -25.87 -0.05
CA CYS A 17 -10.46 -25.19 1.24
C CYS A 17 -9.51 -23.99 1.21
N HIS A 18 -8.37 -24.12 0.53
CA HIS A 18 -7.42 -23.02 0.35
C HIS A 18 -8.04 -21.87 -0.46
N ASP A 19 -8.73 -22.17 -1.55
CA ASP A 19 -9.38 -21.18 -2.39
C ASP A 19 -10.57 -20.51 -1.65
N ASP A 20 -11.22 -21.23 -0.74
CA ASP A 20 -12.29 -20.72 0.13
C ASP A 20 -11.75 -19.91 1.33
N LEU A 21 -10.45 -19.98 1.64
CA LEU A 21 -9.83 -19.19 2.70
C LEU A 21 -9.69 -17.73 2.27
N THR A 22 -10.67 -16.92 2.69
CA THR A 22 -10.57 -15.47 2.56
C THR A 22 -9.66 -14.87 3.65
N ALA A 23 -9.11 -13.68 3.38
CA ALA A 23 -8.40 -12.90 4.39
C ALA A 23 -9.25 -12.65 5.65
N LEU A 24 -10.58 -12.57 5.49
CA LEU A 24 -11.54 -12.50 6.60
C LEU A 24 -11.53 -13.77 7.47
N CYS A 25 -11.51 -14.96 6.87
CA CYS A 25 -11.42 -16.22 7.60
C CYS A 25 -10.13 -16.28 8.43
N VAL A 26 -9.01 -15.93 7.81
CA VAL A 26 -7.68 -15.94 8.45
C VAL A 26 -7.61 -14.90 9.57
N ASN A 27 -8.03 -13.66 9.32
CA ASN A 27 -8.04 -12.59 10.35
C ASN A 27 -8.99 -12.92 11.50
N SER A 28 -10.11 -13.61 11.26
CA SER A 28 -11.03 -14.02 12.32
C SER A 28 -10.39 -15.06 13.25
N CYS A 29 -9.67 -16.04 12.69
CA CYS A 29 -8.90 -17.01 13.47
C CYS A 29 -7.79 -16.33 14.27
N TRP A 30 -7.01 -15.44 13.63
CA TRP A 30 -5.95 -14.70 14.29
C TRP A 30 -6.46 -13.72 15.34
N ARG A 31 -7.67 -13.18 15.21
CA ARG A 31 -8.23 -12.27 16.21
C ARG A 31 -8.43 -12.93 17.56
N ALA A 32 -8.73 -14.23 17.61
CA ALA A 32 -8.87 -14.96 18.86
C ALA A 32 -7.52 -15.17 19.57
N LEU A 33 -6.44 -15.34 18.82
CA LEU A 33 -5.10 -15.64 19.34
C LEU A 33 -4.26 -14.37 19.56
N TRP A 34 -4.39 -13.40 18.66
CA TRP A 34 -3.61 -12.18 18.60
C TRP A 34 -4.42 -11.00 18.05
N PRO A 35 -5.30 -10.39 18.88
CA PRO A 35 -6.19 -9.31 18.45
C PRO A 35 -5.49 -8.08 17.88
N LYS A 36 -4.25 -7.80 18.35
CA LYS A 36 -3.47 -6.62 17.94
C LYS A 36 -3.02 -6.65 16.48
N VAL A 37 -2.87 -7.84 15.89
CA VAL A 37 -2.39 -8.02 14.50
C VAL A 37 -3.55 -8.22 13.53
N ALA A 38 -4.67 -8.79 14.02
CA ALA A 38 -5.86 -9.04 13.21
C ALA A 38 -6.66 -7.75 12.93
N ASN A 39 -6.39 -7.10 11.80
CA ASN A 39 -7.15 -5.94 11.33
C ASN A 39 -8.43 -6.34 10.59
N ASN A 40 -9.34 -5.38 10.38
CA ASN A 40 -10.57 -5.55 9.59
C ASN A 40 -10.37 -5.15 8.12
N PHE A 41 -9.14 -5.24 7.61
CA PHE A 41 -8.86 -4.83 6.25
C PHE A 41 -9.59 -5.78 5.29
N ALA A 42 -10.58 -5.25 4.59
CA ALA A 42 -11.41 -5.97 3.62
C ALA A 42 -10.95 -5.75 2.17
N GLY A 43 -9.72 -5.24 1.99
CA GLY A 43 -9.23 -4.75 0.71
C GLY A 43 -9.49 -3.25 0.52
N PHE A 44 -8.98 -2.74 -0.59
CA PHE A 44 -9.32 -1.40 -1.08
C PHE A 44 -10.57 -1.46 -1.98
N PRO A 45 -11.36 -0.39 -2.08
CA PRO A 45 -12.41 -0.27 -3.10
C PRO A 45 -11.84 -0.51 -4.50
N THR A 46 -12.71 -0.85 -5.46
CA THR A 46 -12.30 -0.99 -6.86
C THR A 46 -11.64 0.30 -7.35
N VAL A 47 -10.43 0.16 -7.88
CA VAL A 47 -9.55 1.25 -8.30
C VAL A 47 -10.17 2.19 -9.33
N ASP A 48 -11.20 1.74 -10.05
CA ASP A 48 -11.85 2.49 -11.14
C ASP A 48 -12.38 3.86 -10.70
N GLN A 49 -12.98 3.98 -9.50
CA GLN A 49 -13.49 5.27 -9.00
C GLN A 49 -12.35 6.19 -8.55
N ASP A 50 -11.26 5.62 -8.06
CA ASP A 50 -10.10 6.38 -7.59
C ASP A 50 -9.28 6.92 -8.76
N VAL A 51 -9.17 6.18 -9.86
CA VAL A 51 -8.46 6.61 -11.08
C VAL A 51 -9.05 7.91 -11.64
N GLN A 52 -10.37 7.96 -11.79
CA GLN A 52 -11.06 9.16 -12.30
C GLN A 52 -10.87 10.36 -11.37
N HIS A 53 -10.96 10.13 -10.06
CA HIS A 53 -10.79 11.18 -9.07
C HIS A 53 -9.35 11.73 -9.06
N ILE A 54 -8.35 10.85 -9.16
CA ILE A 54 -6.93 11.24 -9.24
C ILE A 54 -6.65 12.09 -10.48
N VAL A 55 -7.15 11.68 -11.66
CA VAL A 55 -6.98 12.45 -12.89
C VAL A 55 -7.69 13.79 -12.80
N GLN A 56 -8.88 13.84 -12.21
CA GLN A 56 -9.60 15.10 -12.00
C GLN A 56 -8.83 16.05 -11.09
N LEU A 57 -8.26 15.55 -9.98
CA LEU A 57 -7.44 16.34 -9.07
C LEU A 57 -6.16 16.84 -9.74
N ALA A 58 -5.47 15.98 -10.52
CA ALA A 58 -4.29 16.38 -11.28
C ALA A 58 -4.61 17.53 -12.24
N ARG A 59 -5.73 17.44 -12.97
CA ARG A 59 -6.20 18.52 -13.86
C ARG A 59 -6.57 19.81 -13.12
N GLN A 60 -7.07 19.72 -11.89
CA GLN A 60 -7.35 20.90 -11.07
C GLN A 60 -6.08 21.60 -10.58
N VAL A 61 -5.04 20.83 -10.23
CA VAL A 61 -3.71 21.38 -9.90
C VAL A 61 -3.10 22.06 -11.13
N GLY A 62 -3.25 21.42 -12.30
CA GLY A 62 -2.76 21.93 -13.57
C GLY A 62 -1.23 21.88 -13.69
N GLY A 63 -0.72 22.24 -14.87
CA GLY A 63 0.71 22.19 -15.20
C GLY A 63 1.05 21.10 -16.21
N GLU A 64 2.26 21.18 -16.76
CA GLU A 64 2.77 20.20 -17.72
C GLU A 64 2.89 18.83 -17.03
N GLY A 65 2.40 17.77 -17.68
CA GLY A 65 2.35 16.42 -17.12
C GLY A 65 1.12 16.10 -16.27
N PHE A 66 0.53 17.07 -15.56
CA PHE A 66 -0.73 16.87 -14.84
C PHE A 66 -1.97 17.05 -15.74
N ASN A 67 -1.91 17.99 -16.67
CA ASN A 67 -2.97 18.18 -17.67
C ASN A 67 -3.06 17.00 -18.65
N ASP A 68 -1.92 16.38 -18.94
CA ASP A 68 -1.79 15.28 -19.90
C ASP A 68 -1.93 13.90 -19.23
N LEU A 69 -2.18 13.85 -17.91
CA LEU A 69 -2.29 12.61 -17.17
C LEU A 69 -3.48 11.78 -17.67
N GLN A 70 -3.18 10.57 -18.11
CA GLN A 70 -4.15 9.60 -18.63
C GLN A 70 -4.60 8.62 -17.54
N GLU A 71 -5.88 8.26 -17.56
CA GLU A 71 -6.46 7.30 -16.62
C GLU A 71 -5.74 5.95 -16.69
N GLU A 72 -5.35 5.53 -17.89
CA GLU A 72 -4.60 4.30 -18.13
C GLU A 72 -3.25 4.30 -17.42
N LYS A 73 -2.57 5.45 -17.32
CA LYS A 73 -1.29 5.58 -16.62
C LYS A 73 -1.44 5.49 -15.11
N VAL A 74 -2.50 6.09 -14.57
CA VAL A 74 -2.83 5.98 -13.15
C VAL A 74 -3.23 4.55 -12.81
N GLN A 75 -4.05 3.92 -13.65
CA GLN A 75 -4.45 2.53 -13.50
C GLN A 75 -3.26 1.57 -13.60
N GLU A 76 -2.35 1.77 -14.55
CA GLU A 76 -1.09 1.03 -14.67
C GLU A 76 -0.23 1.19 -13.41
N GLY A 77 -0.12 2.39 -12.84
CA GLY A 77 0.62 2.61 -11.60
C GLY A 77 0.00 1.93 -10.38
N LEU A 78 -1.34 1.95 -10.27
CA LEU A 78 -2.07 1.36 -9.14
C LEU A 78 -2.16 -0.17 -9.22
N LEU A 79 -2.34 -0.73 -10.42
CA LEU A 79 -2.57 -2.15 -10.64
C LEU A 79 -1.38 -2.89 -11.24
N GLY A 80 -0.33 -2.19 -11.70
CA GLY A 80 0.83 -2.82 -12.34
C GLY A 80 1.60 -3.77 -11.43
N HIS A 81 1.42 -3.63 -10.12
CA HIS A 81 1.97 -4.54 -9.11
C HIS A 81 0.91 -5.49 -8.51
N ALA A 82 -0.37 -5.28 -8.81
CA ALA A 82 -1.44 -6.11 -8.27
C ALA A 82 -1.34 -7.52 -8.86
N GLY A 83 -1.00 -8.50 -8.00
CA GLY A 83 -0.84 -9.89 -8.41
C GLY A 83 0.52 -10.23 -9.04
N LYS A 84 1.48 -9.30 -9.08
CA LYS A 84 2.86 -9.65 -9.39
C LYS A 84 3.48 -10.29 -8.15
N GLU A 85 3.66 -11.61 -8.18
CA GLU A 85 4.45 -12.30 -7.16
C GLU A 85 5.89 -11.79 -7.24
N LEU A 86 6.43 -11.37 -6.10
CA LEU A 86 7.84 -11.02 -6.01
C LEU A 86 8.67 -12.28 -6.24
N THR A 87 9.68 -12.18 -7.09
CA THR A 87 10.69 -13.24 -7.14
C THR A 87 11.51 -13.24 -5.84
N GLU A 88 12.14 -14.36 -5.51
CA GLU A 88 13.01 -14.48 -4.33
C GLU A 88 14.14 -13.43 -4.35
N GLU A 89 14.65 -13.11 -5.54
CA GLU A 89 15.65 -12.06 -5.74
C GLU A 89 15.08 -10.64 -5.51
N GLU A 90 13.84 -10.36 -5.95
CA GLU A 90 13.17 -9.08 -5.70
C GLU A 90 12.85 -8.93 -4.20
N LEU A 91 12.45 -10.01 -3.53
CA LEU A 91 12.21 -10.02 -2.08
C LEU A 91 13.51 -9.78 -1.30
N ALA A 92 14.59 -10.46 -1.65
CA ALA A 92 15.90 -10.27 -1.00
C ALA A 92 16.39 -8.82 -1.13
N LYS A 93 16.19 -8.19 -2.28
CA LYS A 93 16.53 -6.78 -2.50
C LYS A 93 15.72 -5.83 -1.61
N LEU A 94 14.43 -6.11 -1.40
CA LEU A 94 13.59 -5.30 -0.52
C LEU A 94 14.01 -5.42 0.95
N VAL A 95 14.35 -6.64 1.39
CA VAL A 95 14.85 -6.88 2.76
C VAL A 95 16.19 -6.16 2.98
N GLU A 96 17.09 -6.24 2.00
CA GLU A 96 18.38 -5.54 2.07
C GLU A 96 18.19 -4.01 2.09
N LYS A 97 17.29 -3.49 1.25
CA LYS A 97 16.95 -2.07 1.21
C LYS A 97 16.41 -1.59 2.57
N GLN A 98 15.48 -2.32 3.17
CA GLN A 98 14.94 -1.99 4.49
C GLN A 98 16.06 -1.96 5.54
N ARG A 99 16.98 -2.93 5.51
CA ARG A 99 18.11 -2.97 6.45
C ARG A 99 19.00 -1.72 6.31
N LEU A 100 19.28 -1.29 5.09
CA LEU A 100 20.10 -0.10 4.83
C LEU A 100 19.39 1.19 5.25
N GLU A 101 18.08 1.30 5.03
CA GLU A 101 17.27 2.45 5.50
C GLU A 101 17.24 2.53 7.04
N ASP A 102 17.13 1.38 7.73
CA ASP A 102 17.17 1.31 9.20
C ASP A 102 18.59 1.64 9.76
N GLU A 103 19.66 1.29 9.03
CA GLU A 103 21.06 1.60 9.39
C GLU A 103 21.42 3.08 9.14
N GLU A 104 20.90 3.71 8.09
CA GLU A 104 21.08 5.15 7.80
C GLU A 104 20.39 6.06 8.84
N GLU A 105 19.29 5.60 9.47
CA GLU A 105 18.66 6.30 10.59
C GLU A 105 19.54 6.31 11.86
N GLU A 106 20.47 5.36 12.03
CA GLU A 106 21.39 5.31 13.18
C GLU A 106 22.69 6.11 12.98
N GLU A 107 23.16 6.33 11.74
CA GLU A 107 24.43 7.04 11.43
C GLU A 107 24.27 8.39 10.69
N GLY A 108 23.06 8.94 10.60
CA GLY A 108 22.82 10.24 9.97
C GLY A 108 23.32 11.43 10.79
N VAL A 109 24.43 12.03 10.36
CA VAL A 109 24.76 13.44 10.66
C VAL A 109 23.52 14.29 10.41
N VAL A 110 23.13 15.09 11.40
CA VAL A 110 21.97 16.00 11.33
C VAL A 110 22.22 17.06 10.25
N GLU A 111 22.00 16.74 8.98
CA GLU A 111 21.58 17.75 8.02
C GLU A 111 20.14 18.11 8.39
N GLU A 112 19.92 19.38 8.76
CA GLU A 112 18.58 19.92 8.97
C GLU A 112 17.82 19.90 7.64
N VAL A 113 17.29 18.74 7.26
CA VAL A 113 16.24 18.66 6.23
C VAL A 113 15.04 19.39 6.83
N PRO A 114 14.53 20.48 6.22
CA PRO A 114 13.42 21.22 6.78
C PRO A 114 12.17 20.33 6.82
N ILE A 115 11.90 19.76 8.00
CA ILE A 115 10.72 18.94 8.25
C ILE A 115 9.49 19.84 8.18
N LEU A 116 8.50 19.42 7.39
CA LEU A 116 7.20 20.08 7.31
C LEU A 116 6.43 19.82 8.60
N THR A 117 6.72 20.62 9.63
CA THR A 117 6.01 20.60 10.91
C THR A 117 4.83 21.57 10.88
N VAL A 118 3.79 21.30 11.67
CA VAL A 118 2.65 22.23 11.84
C VAL A 118 3.13 23.62 12.26
N THR A 119 4.20 23.70 13.05
CA THR A 119 4.88 24.94 13.43
C THR A 119 5.48 25.69 12.24
N ASN A 120 6.17 25.01 11.32
CA ASN A 120 6.77 25.63 10.14
C ASN A 120 5.70 26.05 9.12
N LEU A 121 4.64 25.26 8.96
CA LEU A 121 3.49 25.59 8.13
C LEU A 121 2.76 26.84 8.63
N ASN A 122 2.49 26.91 9.94
CA ASN A 122 1.85 28.08 10.55
C ASN A 122 2.72 29.34 10.44
N ARG A 123 4.05 29.21 10.59
CA ARG A 123 4.98 30.32 10.40
C ARG A 123 4.93 30.86 8.97
N GLY A 124 4.92 29.99 7.97
CA GLY A 124 4.77 30.37 6.56
C GLY A 124 3.44 31.09 6.29
N LEU A 125 2.33 30.52 6.74
CA LEU A 125 0.98 31.09 6.57
C LEU A 125 0.82 32.46 7.25
N LEU A 126 1.45 32.67 8.41
CA LEU A 126 1.46 33.96 9.10
C LEU A 126 2.32 34.99 8.36
N SER A 127 3.44 34.58 7.77
CA SER A 127 4.28 35.50 6.98
C SER A 127 3.57 36.01 5.72
N CYS A 128 2.77 35.19 5.06
CA CYS A 128 1.95 35.60 3.91
C CYS A 128 0.81 36.55 4.28
N ARG A 129 0.35 36.54 5.54
CA ARG A 129 -0.71 37.44 6.03
C ARG A 129 -0.21 38.84 6.37
N LEU A 130 1.07 39.00 6.67
CA LEU A 130 1.67 40.28 7.05
C LEU A 130 2.15 41.11 5.84
N THR A 131 2.14 40.53 4.64
CA THR A 131 2.55 41.18 3.38
C THR A 131 1.35 41.63 2.54
N ALA A 132 0.13 41.65 3.11
CA ALA A 132 -1.11 41.95 2.40
C ALA A 132 -1.76 43.31 2.79
N ASP A 133 -1.02 44.17 3.50
CA ASP A 133 -1.33 45.60 3.70
C ASP A 133 -0.20 46.47 3.09
#